data_AF-A0AAU3UR37-F1
#
_entry.id   AF-A0AAU3UR37-F1
#
_cell.length_a   1.000
_cell.length_b   1.000
_cell.length_c   1.000
_cell.angle_alpha   90.00
_cell.angle_beta   90.00
_cell.angle_gamma   90.00
#
_symmetry.space_group_name_H-M   'P 1'
#
loop_
_entity.id
_entity.type
_entity.pdbx_description
1 polymer ?
#
loop_
_entity_poly.entity_id
_entity_poly.type
_entity_poly.pdbx_seq_one_letter_code
_entity_poly.pdbx_strand_id
1 'polypeptide(L)'
;MPLREAALAARLQIHDVLTEWTDMVVDERGLRHRPQRAVPVLANFLDSHFDWLSTHFAVGDFADELHEALSVGRCAAESTAGPRSGAVRPCATPGCSGHVVMRRSGQTDASSVELSCTAGHLWTPETGTHVVPETVPTRDAAWLAGVTEDTIRQWVRRGKLTRYGTSRRAEFDLTEVLRLISQ
;
A
#
# COMPACT_ATOMS: atom_id res chain seq x y z
N MET A 1 -12.31 17.96 9.44
CA MET A 1 -11.16 17.34 10.14
C MET A 1 -11.07 15.90 9.61
N PRO A 2 -10.68 15.72 8.33
CA PRO A 2 -11.18 14.63 7.47
C PRO A 2 -10.51 13.26 7.68
N LEU A 3 -9.28 13.22 8.21
CA LEU A 3 -8.55 11.96 8.41
C LEU A 3 -9.16 11.07 9.50
N ARG A 4 -9.68 11.67 10.57
CA ARG A 4 -10.34 10.93 11.65
C ARG A 4 -11.68 10.34 11.22
N GLU A 5 -12.41 11.05 10.36
CA GLU A 5 -13.66 10.60 9.77
C GLU A 5 -13.43 9.39 8.86
N ALA A 6 -12.42 9.44 7.98
CA ALA A 6 -12.05 8.31 7.13
C ALA A 6 -11.63 7.07 7.94
N ALA A 7 -10.83 7.24 8.99
CA ALA A 7 -10.40 6.14 9.85
C ALA A 7 -11.57 5.52 10.63
N LEU A 8 -12.51 6.35 11.10
CA LEU A 8 -13.72 5.88 11.78
C LEU A 8 -14.64 5.13 10.81
N ALA A 9 -14.88 5.69 9.61
CA ALA A 9 -15.69 5.05 8.58
C ALA A 9 -15.14 3.68 8.19
N ALA A 10 -13.83 3.58 7.96
CA ALA A 10 -13.18 2.31 7.67
C ALA A 10 -13.34 1.28 8.81
N ARG A 11 -13.20 1.73 10.07
CA ARG A 11 -13.37 0.86 11.23
C ARG A 11 -14.79 0.33 11.35
N LEU A 12 -15.79 1.16 11.06
CA LEU A 12 -17.20 0.76 11.08
C LEU A 12 -17.49 -0.23 9.96
N GLN A 13 -17.02 0.04 8.74
CA GLN A 13 -17.21 -0.90 7.62
C GLN A 13 -16.60 -2.28 7.89
N ILE A 14 -15.38 -2.34 8.44
CA ILE A 14 -14.76 -3.62 8.85
C ILE A 14 -15.59 -4.32 9.93
N HIS A 15 -16.13 -3.56 10.89
CA HIS A 15 -16.97 -4.12 11.95
C HIS A 15 -18.29 -4.68 11.42
N ASP A 16 -18.94 -3.98 10.50
CA ASP A 16 -20.21 -4.37 9.89
C ASP A 16 -20.05 -5.66 9.08
N VAL A 17 -19.07 -5.72 8.18
CA VAL A 17 -18.74 -6.93 7.40
C VAL A 17 -18.47 -8.11 8.34
N LEU A 18 -17.57 -7.96 9.32
CA LEU A 18 -17.28 -9.06 10.25
C LEU A 18 -18.50 -9.51 11.06
N THR A 19 -19.41 -8.59 11.37
CA THR A 19 -20.65 -8.92 12.11
C THR A 19 -21.60 -9.69 11.22
N GLU A 20 -21.80 -9.25 9.98
CA GLU A 20 -22.69 -9.90 9.01
C GLU A 20 -22.27 -11.33 8.72
N TRP A 21 -20.99 -11.55 8.40
CA TRP A 21 -20.46 -12.89 8.14
C TRP A 21 -20.47 -13.77 9.39
N THR A 22 -20.24 -13.19 10.57
CA THR A 22 -20.37 -13.93 11.84
C THR A 22 -21.80 -14.36 12.08
N ASP A 23 -22.77 -13.47 11.84
CA ASP A 23 -24.18 -13.74 12.05
C ASP A 23 -24.66 -14.83 11.09
N MET A 24 -24.24 -14.82 9.82
CA MET A 24 -24.52 -15.88 8.86
C MET A 24 -23.93 -17.23 9.28
N VAL A 25 -22.65 -17.28 9.69
CA VAL A 25 -22.03 -18.52 10.17
C VAL A 25 -22.77 -19.07 11.40
N VAL A 26 -23.19 -18.21 12.33
CA VAL A 26 -23.95 -18.62 13.51
C VAL A 26 -25.30 -19.22 13.10
N ASP A 27 -26.01 -18.56 12.20
CA ASP A 27 -27.36 -18.96 11.79
C ASP A 27 -27.33 -20.26 10.98
N GLU A 28 -26.43 -20.37 10.00
CA GLU A 28 -26.35 -21.56 9.14
C GLU A 28 -25.74 -22.78 9.83
N ARG A 29 -24.76 -22.58 10.73
CA ARG A 29 -24.21 -23.68 11.53
C ARG A 29 -25.05 -24.01 12.77
N GLY A 30 -26.09 -23.24 13.06
CA GLY A 30 -26.96 -23.44 14.22
C GLY A 30 -26.22 -23.28 15.56
N LEU A 31 -25.27 -22.35 15.65
CA LEU A 31 -24.49 -22.14 16.87
C LEU A 31 -25.33 -21.43 17.93
N ARG A 32 -25.24 -21.90 19.19
CA ARG A 32 -26.06 -21.36 20.29
C ARG A 32 -25.56 -20.03 20.85
N HIS A 33 -24.31 -19.66 20.55
CA HIS A 33 -23.65 -18.50 21.14
C HIS A 33 -23.14 -17.58 20.05
N ARG A 34 -23.63 -16.34 20.04
CA ARG A 34 -23.03 -15.26 19.24
C ARG A 34 -21.81 -14.73 19.98
N PRO A 35 -20.65 -14.60 19.31
CA PRO A 35 -19.47 -14.00 19.92
C PRO A 35 -19.70 -12.50 20.20
N GLN A 36 -18.88 -11.92 21.06
CA GLN A 36 -18.91 -10.49 21.32
C GLN A 36 -18.60 -9.69 20.05
N ARG A 37 -19.33 -8.60 19.80
CA ARG A 37 -19.17 -7.73 18.62
C ARG A 37 -17.96 -6.80 18.70
N ALA A 38 -16.80 -7.36 18.99
CA ALA A 38 -15.51 -6.70 18.91
C ALA A 38 -14.73 -7.26 17.71
N VAL A 39 -14.19 -6.38 16.86
CA VAL A 39 -13.42 -6.75 15.66
C VAL A 39 -12.45 -7.92 15.86
N PRO A 40 -11.55 -7.93 16.87
CA PRO A 40 -10.62 -9.06 17.05
C PRO A 40 -11.32 -10.38 17.42
N VAL A 41 -12.44 -10.32 18.15
CA VAL A 41 -13.21 -11.50 18.53
C VAL A 41 -13.95 -12.08 17.31
N LEU A 42 -14.57 -11.22 16.51
CA LEU A 42 -15.25 -11.62 15.26
C LEU A 42 -14.26 -12.20 14.25
N ALA A 43 -13.10 -11.56 14.06
CA ALA A 43 -12.06 -12.06 13.16
C ALA A 43 -11.55 -13.45 13.58
N ASN A 44 -11.27 -13.65 14.87
CA ASN A 44 -10.84 -14.95 15.38
C ASN A 44 -11.94 -16.02 15.26
N PHE A 45 -13.20 -15.64 15.45
CA PHE A 45 -14.33 -16.54 15.26
C PHE A 45 -14.44 -16.99 13.79
N LEU A 46 -14.33 -16.06 12.84
CA LEU A 46 -14.38 -16.39 11.41
C LEU A 46 -13.17 -17.24 11.00
N ASP A 47 -11.98 -16.94 11.51
CA ASP A 47 -10.76 -17.73 11.29
C ASP A 47 -10.92 -19.18 11.77
N SER A 48 -11.47 -19.39 12.97
CA SER A 48 -11.74 -20.75 13.48
C SER A 48 -12.81 -21.51 12.70
N HIS A 49 -13.59 -20.82 11.86
CA HIS A 49 -14.65 -21.37 11.03
C HIS A 49 -14.28 -21.37 9.54
N PHE A 50 -13.05 -20.97 9.20
CA PHE A 50 -12.64 -20.73 7.84
C PHE A 50 -12.74 -21.99 6.97
N ASP A 51 -12.42 -23.17 7.50
CA ASP A 51 -12.55 -24.43 6.76
C ASP A 51 -13.99 -24.65 6.26
N TRP A 52 -14.99 -24.38 7.10
CA TRP A 52 -16.40 -24.47 6.71
C TRP A 52 -16.76 -23.40 5.68
N LEU A 53 -16.39 -22.14 5.96
CA LEU A 53 -16.62 -20.99 5.08
C LEU A 53 -16.00 -21.20 3.69
N SER A 54 -14.82 -21.82 3.60
CA SER A 54 -14.10 -22.07 2.36
C SER A 54 -14.83 -23.02 1.40
N THR A 55 -15.73 -23.84 1.94
CA THR A 55 -16.58 -24.76 1.17
C THR A 55 -17.99 -24.22 0.93
N HIS A 56 -18.32 -23.08 1.55
CA HIS A 56 -19.62 -22.44 1.44
C HIS A 56 -19.77 -21.75 0.06
N PHE A 57 -20.98 -21.75 -0.50
CA PHE A 57 -21.21 -21.20 -1.84
C PHE A 57 -20.94 -19.68 -1.92
N ALA A 58 -21.12 -18.96 -0.80
CA ALA A 58 -20.90 -17.52 -0.70
C ALA A 58 -19.44 -17.13 -0.36
N VAL A 59 -18.47 -18.07 -0.46
CA VAL A 59 -17.05 -17.78 -0.16
C VAL A 59 -16.46 -16.67 -1.06
N GLY A 60 -16.96 -16.54 -2.29
CA GLY A 60 -16.56 -15.47 -3.21
C GLY A 60 -16.96 -14.10 -2.67
N ASP A 61 -18.24 -13.94 -2.32
CA ASP A 61 -18.78 -12.71 -1.74
C ASP A 61 -18.07 -12.35 -0.43
N PHE A 62 -17.77 -13.36 0.42
CA PHE A 62 -16.99 -13.16 1.64
C PHE A 62 -15.62 -12.57 1.35
N ALA A 63 -14.90 -13.14 0.36
CA ALA A 63 -13.57 -12.69 0.01
C ALA A 63 -13.60 -11.26 -0.55
N ASP A 64 -14.58 -10.94 -1.38
CA ASP A 64 -14.73 -9.63 -2.01
C ASP A 64 -15.08 -8.55 -0.99
N GLU A 65 -16.07 -8.79 -0.13
CA GLU A 65 -16.46 -7.83 0.92
C GLU A 65 -15.35 -7.60 1.94
N LEU A 66 -14.65 -8.67 2.35
CA LEU A 66 -13.51 -8.56 3.25
C LEU A 66 -12.35 -7.81 2.59
N HIS A 67 -12.08 -8.08 1.31
CA HIS A 67 -11.06 -7.37 0.55
C HIS A 67 -11.37 -5.87 0.44
N GLU A 68 -12.63 -5.52 0.13
CA GLU A 68 -13.08 -4.13 0.02
C GLU A 68 -12.94 -3.39 1.36
N ALA A 69 -13.45 -3.97 2.45
CA ALA A 69 -13.34 -3.37 3.79
C ALA A 69 -11.87 -3.17 4.22
N LEU A 70 -10.99 -4.15 3.95
CA LEU A 70 -9.56 -4.03 4.23
C LEU A 70 -8.83 -3.03 3.33
N SER A 71 -9.30 -2.83 2.09
CA SER A 71 -8.77 -1.82 1.17
C SER A 71 -9.04 -0.41 1.70
N VAL A 72 -10.29 -0.15 2.11
CA VAL A 72 -10.68 1.13 2.74
C VAL A 72 -9.89 1.38 4.02
N GLY A 73 -9.72 0.35 4.86
CA GLY A 73 -8.88 0.42 6.06
C GLY A 73 -7.43 0.79 5.77
N ARG A 74 -6.81 0.19 4.74
CA ARG A 74 -5.44 0.52 4.33
C ARG A 74 -5.33 1.94 3.82
N CYS A 75 -6.23 2.37 2.94
CA CYS A 75 -6.25 3.74 2.43
C CYS A 75 -6.39 4.78 3.55
N ALA A 76 -7.24 4.53 4.54
CA ALA A 76 -7.41 5.41 5.71
C ALA A 76 -6.16 5.44 6.61
N ALA A 77 -5.51 4.29 6.82
CA ALA A 77 -4.28 4.18 7.59
C ALA A 77 -3.10 4.89 6.89
N GLU A 78 -2.99 4.75 5.57
CA GLU A 78 -1.98 5.44 4.74
C GLU A 78 -2.22 6.95 4.70
N SER A 79 -3.47 7.39 4.75
CA SER A 79 -3.80 8.82 4.82
C SER A 79 -3.51 9.41 6.21
N THR A 80 -3.72 8.64 7.28
CA THR A 80 -3.49 9.07 8.67
C THR A 80 -2.01 9.04 9.05
N ALA A 81 -1.28 8.07 8.51
CA ALA A 81 0.16 8.12 8.42
C ALA A 81 0.53 9.14 7.34
N GLY A 82 0.29 10.43 7.60
CA GLY A 82 0.69 11.54 6.70
C GLY A 82 2.08 11.27 6.13
N PRO A 83 2.37 11.72 4.89
CA PRO A 83 3.46 11.19 4.06
C PRO A 83 4.67 10.97 4.95
N ARG A 84 5.03 9.69 5.17
CA ARG A 84 6.28 9.38 5.84
C ARG A 84 7.31 10.04 4.97
N SER A 85 7.74 11.21 5.41
CA SER A 85 8.78 11.98 4.79
C SER A 85 10.05 11.21 5.13
N GLY A 86 10.27 10.08 4.46
CA GLY A 86 11.62 9.70 4.13
C GLY A 86 12.11 10.88 3.33
N ALA A 87 12.91 11.75 3.96
CA ALA A 87 13.55 12.85 3.27
C ALA A 87 14.28 12.23 2.06
N VAL A 88 13.76 12.47 0.86
CA VAL A 88 14.27 11.78 -0.33
C VAL A 88 15.66 12.32 -0.64
N ARG A 89 15.97 13.58 -0.31
CA ARG A 89 17.31 14.22 -0.26
C ARG A 89 17.22 15.73 0.06
N PRO A 90 18.34 16.43 0.34
CA PRO A 90 18.39 17.90 0.34
C PRO A 90 18.12 18.48 -1.07
N CYS A 91 17.58 19.68 -1.12
CA CYS A 91 17.30 20.40 -2.37
C CYS A 91 18.59 20.70 -3.14
N ALA A 92 18.57 20.47 -4.45
CA ALA A 92 19.72 20.74 -5.32
C ALA A 92 19.92 22.23 -5.64
N THR A 93 18.95 23.09 -5.30
CA THR A 93 19.04 24.53 -5.51
C THR A 93 20.13 25.14 -4.60
N PRO A 94 21.13 25.85 -5.14
CA PRO A 94 22.17 26.50 -4.34
C PRO A 94 21.58 27.44 -3.28
N GLY A 95 22.05 27.33 -2.03
CA GLY A 95 21.56 28.15 -0.91
C GLY A 95 20.26 27.67 -0.26
N CYS A 96 19.67 26.57 -0.74
CA CYS A 96 18.47 25.99 -0.13
C CYS A 96 18.83 24.91 0.90
N SER A 97 18.39 25.07 2.15
CA SER A 97 18.53 24.06 3.22
C SER A 97 17.35 23.09 3.31
N GLY A 98 16.38 23.21 2.41
CA GLY A 98 15.18 22.37 2.42
C GLY A 98 15.41 20.95 1.91
N HIS A 99 14.41 20.10 2.08
CA HIS A 99 14.44 18.71 1.63
C HIS A 99 13.34 18.45 0.62
N VAL A 100 13.60 17.57 -0.35
CA VAL A 100 12.61 17.14 -1.34
C VAL A 100 11.60 16.23 -0.67
N VAL A 101 10.34 16.61 -0.79
CA VAL A 101 9.17 15.87 -0.33
C VAL A 101 8.23 15.61 -1.49
N MET A 102 7.60 14.45 -1.46
CA MET A 102 6.61 14.05 -2.43
C MET A 102 5.25 14.61 -2.03
N ARG A 103 4.64 15.41 -2.91
CA ARG A 103 3.28 15.92 -2.74
C ARG A 103 2.35 15.22 -3.73
N ARG A 104 1.26 14.64 -3.22
CA ARG A 104 0.13 14.22 -4.06
C ARG A 104 -0.72 15.46 -4.34
N SER A 105 -0.86 15.82 -5.61
CA SER A 105 -1.83 16.83 -6.05
C SER A 105 -3.25 16.29 -5.84
N GLY A 106 -4.10 17.04 -5.12
CA GLY A 106 -5.45 16.63 -4.74
C GLY A 106 -6.54 16.98 -5.76
N GLN A 107 -6.24 17.02 -7.07
CA GLN A 107 -7.19 17.50 -8.08
C GLN A 107 -7.38 16.48 -9.20
N THR A 108 -8.49 15.73 -9.09
CA THR A 108 -9.33 15.07 -10.12
C THR A 108 -8.72 14.35 -11.33
N ASP A 109 -7.42 14.10 -11.37
CA ASP A 109 -6.81 13.19 -12.32
C ASP A 109 -5.83 12.28 -11.59
N ALA A 110 -6.05 10.97 -11.71
CA ALA A 110 -5.21 10.00 -11.05
C ALA A 110 -3.78 10.10 -11.63
N SER A 111 -2.79 10.34 -10.75
CA SER A 111 -1.34 10.08 -10.92
C SER A 111 -0.35 11.23 -11.10
N SER A 112 -0.69 12.51 -10.86
CA SER A 112 0.36 13.55 -10.79
C SER A 112 1.01 13.59 -9.39
N VAL A 113 2.17 12.93 -9.27
CA VAL A 113 3.08 13.05 -8.13
C VAL A 113 4.03 14.21 -8.39
N GLU A 114 3.96 15.26 -7.57
CA GLU A 114 4.84 16.42 -7.67
C GLU A 114 5.92 16.37 -6.59
N LEU A 115 7.18 16.47 -7.00
CA LEU A 115 8.30 16.57 -6.08
C LEU A 115 8.57 18.05 -5.79
N SER A 116 8.40 18.45 -4.53
CA SER A 116 8.64 19.83 -4.09
C SER A 116 9.61 19.87 -2.92
N CYS A 117 10.44 20.89 -2.85
CA CYS A 117 11.24 21.17 -1.66
C CYS A 117 10.35 21.74 -0.54
N THR A 118 10.70 21.50 0.72
CA THR A 118 10.08 22.17 1.89
C THR A 118 10.16 23.70 1.83
N ALA A 119 11.10 24.26 1.06
CA ALA A 119 11.22 25.69 0.79
C ALA A 119 10.40 26.20 -0.40
N GLY A 120 9.67 25.33 -1.11
CA GLY A 120 8.77 25.69 -2.22
C GLY A 120 9.35 25.54 -3.63
N HIS A 121 10.58 25.04 -3.80
CA HIS A 121 11.12 24.76 -5.13
C HIS A 121 10.46 23.53 -5.75
N LEU A 122 10.01 23.68 -7.00
CA LEU A 122 9.59 22.57 -7.84
C LEU A 122 10.82 21.82 -8.36
N TRP A 123 10.79 20.50 -8.26
CA TRP A 123 11.88 19.67 -8.73
C TRP A 123 11.53 19.15 -10.12
N THR A 124 12.12 19.75 -11.16
CA THR A 124 11.99 19.26 -12.52
C THR A 124 13.25 18.50 -12.96
N PRO A 125 13.10 17.34 -13.63
CA PRO A 125 14.22 16.47 -13.95
C PRO A 125 15.18 17.04 -15.01
N GLU A 126 14.83 18.12 -15.72
CA GLU A 126 15.63 18.64 -16.83
C GLU A 126 16.94 19.37 -16.46
N THR A 127 17.22 19.66 -15.18
CA THR A 127 18.47 20.37 -14.81
C THR A 127 19.46 19.43 -14.13
N GLY A 128 20.21 18.68 -14.93
CA GLY A 128 21.16 17.67 -14.49
C GLY A 128 22.39 18.22 -13.76
N THR A 129 22.90 17.42 -12.81
CA THR A 129 24.31 16.98 -12.64
C THR A 129 24.58 16.58 -11.18
N HIS A 130 24.38 15.28 -10.87
CA HIS A 130 25.28 14.36 -10.14
C HIS A 130 24.54 13.24 -9.39
N VAL A 131 24.76 12.03 -9.92
CA VAL A 131 24.81 10.68 -9.31
C VAL A 131 23.86 10.43 -8.13
N VAL A 132 22.71 9.84 -8.48
CA VAL A 132 21.84 9.10 -7.57
C VAL A 132 22.29 7.64 -7.61
N PRO A 133 22.66 6.99 -6.48
CA PRO A 133 22.37 5.57 -6.34
C PRO A 133 20.87 5.50 -6.02
N GLU A 134 20.06 5.36 -7.06
CA GLU A 134 18.60 5.31 -6.97
C GLU A 134 18.14 3.88 -6.67
N THR A 135 18.69 3.27 -5.63
CA THR A 135 18.35 1.89 -5.29
C THR A 135 17.11 1.87 -4.41
N VAL A 136 16.01 1.36 -4.94
CA VAL A 136 14.72 1.26 -4.26
C VAL A 136 14.44 -0.20 -3.82
N PRO A 137 13.80 -0.43 -2.66
CA PRO A 137 13.36 -1.76 -2.25
C PRO A 137 12.47 -2.44 -3.30
N THR A 138 12.42 -3.78 -3.30
CA THR A 138 11.62 -4.58 -4.26
C THR A 138 10.19 -4.09 -4.41
N ARG A 139 9.54 -3.72 -3.30
CA ARG A 139 8.15 -3.26 -3.28
C ARG A 139 7.99 -1.94 -4.03
N ASP A 140 8.92 -1.02 -3.82
CA ASP A 140 8.89 0.30 -4.42
C ASP A 140 9.24 0.22 -5.92
N ALA A 141 10.21 -0.63 -6.28
CA ALA A 141 10.50 -0.97 -7.68
C ALA A 141 9.29 -1.54 -8.42
N ALA A 142 8.58 -2.48 -7.80
CA ALA A 142 7.39 -3.11 -8.36
C ALA A 142 6.26 -2.07 -8.57
N TRP A 143 6.02 -1.25 -7.55
CA TRP A 143 5.03 -0.18 -7.60
C TRP A 143 5.33 0.85 -8.70
N LEU A 144 6.59 1.29 -8.82
CA LEU A 144 7.02 2.25 -9.85
C LEU A 144 6.92 1.70 -11.28
N ALA A 145 7.18 0.40 -11.46
CA ALA A 145 7.05 -0.26 -12.74
C ALA A 145 5.61 -0.69 -13.08
N GLY A 146 4.65 -0.54 -12.16
CA GLY A 146 3.28 -1.04 -12.35
C GLY A 146 3.22 -2.57 -12.48
N VAL A 147 4.16 -3.29 -11.87
CA VAL A 147 4.25 -4.77 -11.92
C VAL A 147 4.21 -5.38 -10.52
N THR A 148 4.07 -6.70 -10.44
CA THR A 148 4.18 -7.40 -9.15
C THR A 148 5.62 -7.51 -8.68
N GLU A 149 5.85 -7.65 -7.37
CA GLU A 149 7.19 -7.93 -6.85
C GLU A 149 7.79 -9.23 -7.40
N ASP A 150 6.95 -10.21 -7.74
CA ASP A 150 7.37 -11.46 -8.37
C ASP A 150 7.93 -11.22 -9.77
N THR A 151 7.36 -10.28 -10.52
CA THR A 151 7.88 -9.83 -11.82
C THR A 151 9.28 -9.23 -11.66
N ILE A 152 9.49 -8.37 -10.65
CA ILE A 152 10.82 -7.83 -10.31
C ILE A 152 11.79 -8.96 -9.97
N ARG A 153 11.41 -9.90 -9.09
CA ARG A 153 12.23 -11.07 -8.74
C ARG A 153 12.56 -11.93 -9.97
N GLN A 154 11.64 -12.05 -10.92
CA GLN A 154 11.85 -12.79 -12.15
C GLN A 154 12.80 -12.08 -13.11
N TRP A 155 12.74 -10.75 -13.20
CA TRP A 155 13.71 -9.95 -13.95
C TRP A 155 15.13 -10.06 -13.38
N VAL A 156 15.27 -10.10 -12.05
CA VAL A 156 16.54 -10.38 -11.38
C VAL A 156 17.06 -11.77 -11.71
N ARG A 157 16.21 -12.81 -11.60
CA ARG A 157 16.59 -14.20 -11.96
C ARG A 157 17.03 -14.34 -13.42
N ARG A 158 16.44 -13.54 -14.31
CA ARG A 158 16.78 -13.51 -15.75
C ARG A 158 17.96 -12.58 -16.07
N GLY A 159 18.58 -11.94 -15.07
CA GLY A 159 19.72 -11.04 -15.25
C GLY A 159 19.38 -9.69 -15.89
N LYS A 160 18.09 -9.29 -15.89
CA LYS A 160 17.62 -8.02 -16.47
C LYS A 160 17.70 -6.83 -15.49
N LEU A 161 17.75 -7.12 -14.19
CA LEU A 161 17.90 -6.13 -13.12
C LEU A 161 19.06 -6.50 -12.22
N THR A 162 19.87 -5.51 -11.87
CA THR A 162 20.97 -5.65 -10.91
C THR A 162 20.43 -5.54 -9.49
N ARG A 163 20.72 -6.53 -8.67
CA ARG A 163 20.35 -6.53 -7.24
C ARG A 163 21.47 -5.92 -6.42
N TYR A 164 21.17 -4.82 -5.74
CA TYR A 164 22.04 -4.17 -4.78
C TYR A 164 21.65 -4.53 -3.34
N GLY A 165 22.57 -4.35 -2.39
CA GLY A 165 22.34 -4.60 -0.96
C GLY A 165 22.53 -6.05 -0.50
N THR A 166 22.08 -6.35 0.72
CA THR A 166 22.30 -7.64 1.40
C THR A 166 21.14 -8.62 1.17
N SER A 167 21.29 -9.90 1.51
CA SER A 167 20.21 -10.92 1.38
C SER A 167 18.88 -10.49 2.03
N ARG A 168 18.94 -9.71 3.12
CA ARG A 168 17.76 -9.21 3.86
C ARG A 168 17.21 -7.87 3.37
N ARG A 169 17.95 -7.13 2.53
CA ARG A 169 17.57 -5.80 2.05
C ARG A 169 18.01 -5.66 0.60
N ALA A 170 17.17 -6.20 -0.29
CA ALA A 170 17.37 -6.13 -1.73
C ALA A 170 16.90 -4.76 -2.22
N GLU A 171 17.78 -4.06 -2.93
CA GLU A 171 17.51 -2.75 -3.50
C GLU A 171 17.83 -2.78 -5.01
N PHE A 172 17.10 -2.01 -5.81
CA PHE A 172 17.13 -2.07 -7.27
C PHE A 172 17.25 -0.67 -7.85
N ASP A 173 18.14 -0.51 -8.83
CA ASP A 173 18.28 0.76 -9.53
C ASP A 173 16.99 1.09 -10.29
N LEU A 174 16.37 2.20 -9.92
CA LEU A 174 15.11 2.68 -10.48
C LEU A 174 15.24 3.02 -11.97
N THR A 175 16.41 3.50 -12.41
CA THR A 175 16.68 3.77 -13.83
C THR A 175 16.69 2.47 -14.64
N GLU A 176 17.23 1.37 -14.08
CA GLU A 176 17.15 0.05 -14.73
C GLU A 176 15.70 -0.46 -14.79
N VAL A 177 14.94 -0.28 -13.71
CA VAL A 177 13.53 -0.68 -13.61
C VAL A 177 12.65 0.06 -14.62
N LEU A 178 12.77 1.39 -14.70
CA LEU A 178 11.99 2.20 -15.64
C LEU A 178 12.37 1.94 -17.11
N ARG A 179 13.62 1.57 -17.40
CA ARG A 179 14.05 1.22 -18.76
C ARG A 179 13.42 -0.09 -19.26
N LEU A 180 13.02 -1.00 -18.37
CA LEU A 180 12.41 -2.28 -18.75
C LEU A 180 10.93 -2.17 -19.09
N ILE A 181 10.23 -1.15 -18.58
CA ILE A 181 8.81 -0.90 -18.90
C ILE A 181 8.63 -0.08 -20.18
N SER A 182 9.70 0.58 -20.66
CA SER A 182 9.69 1.40 -21.87
C SER A 182 10.14 0.65 -23.13
N GLN A 183 10.22 -0.69 -23.10
CA GLN A 183 10.60 -1.58 -24.20
C GLN A 183 9.50 -2.60 -24.46
#